data_AF-A0A7C7FTY0-F1
#
_entry.id   AF-A0A7C7FTY0-F1
#
_cell.length_a   1.000
_cell.length_b   1.000
_cell.length_c   1.000
_cell.angle_alpha   90.00
_cell.angle_beta   90.00
_cell.angle_gamma   90.00
#
_symmetry.space_group_name_H-M   'P 1'
#
loop_
_entity.id
_entity.type
_entity.pdbx_description
1 polymer ?
#
loop_
_entity_poly.entity_id
_entity_poly.type
_entity_poly.pdbx_seq_one_letter_code
_entity_poly.pdbx_strand_id
1 'polypeptide(L)'
;MTRAVSEVGTKAVAFGGGMVGLQYSGIMKGLGPKLNGILNYDFYVPEPNMNAYPGVVDLLKRYQKVSVARKVDTKGWYLVPWAYAYLQILGDAVNAVGKIDHDAIAKYMHATEFNTVVGKVKFGKNGEWVKGRTLTVQWQNIKKQNDLEQFAQAGIRKIMAPAAFATGKVQPFNSLR
;
A
#
# COMPACT_ATOMS: atom_id res chain seq x y z
N MET A 1 12.65 -8.20 14.60
CA MET A 1 13.48 -7.00 14.40
C MET A 1 12.87 -5.74 15.01
N THR A 2 11.71 -5.25 14.57
CA THR A 2 11.11 -3.98 15.05
C THR A 2 10.99 -3.87 16.57
N ARG A 3 10.49 -4.92 17.23
CA ARG A 3 10.40 -4.97 18.71
C ARG A 3 11.77 -4.84 19.38
N ALA A 4 12.74 -5.64 18.94
CA ALA A 4 14.10 -5.61 19.47
C ALA A 4 14.76 -4.23 19.30
N VAL A 5 14.65 -3.60 18.13
CA VAL A 5 15.17 -2.24 17.91
C VAL A 5 14.50 -1.25 18.86
N SER A 6 13.18 -1.34 19.03
CA SER A 6 12.40 -0.53 19.98
C SER A 6 12.70 -0.81 21.46
N GLU A 7 13.31 -1.94 21.81
CA GLU A 7 13.61 -2.32 23.20
C GLU A 7 15.06 -2.02 23.55
N VAL A 8 16.00 -2.42 22.68
CA VAL A 8 17.45 -2.30 22.91
C VAL A 8 18.00 -0.94 22.47
N GLY A 9 17.35 -0.28 21.52
CA GLY A 9 17.87 0.95 20.93
C GLY A 9 18.71 0.73 19.68
N THR A 10 18.99 1.80 18.95
CA THR A 10 19.93 1.83 17.82
C THR A 10 20.47 3.25 17.66
N LYS A 11 21.72 3.38 17.17
CA LYS A 11 22.30 4.67 16.77
C LYS A 11 22.00 5.03 15.31
N ALA A 12 21.27 4.17 14.58
CA ALA A 12 20.92 4.40 13.19
C ALA A 12 20.08 5.67 13.03
N VAL A 13 20.46 6.51 12.06
CA VAL A 13 19.73 7.75 11.75
C VAL A 13 18.48 7.47 10.91
N ALA A 14 18.49 6.38 10.15
CA ALA A 14 17.35 5.86 9.40
C ALA A 14 17.24 4.34 9.65
N PHE A 15 16.02 3.84 9.78
CA PHE A 15 15.74 2.42 9.97
C PHE A 15 14.51 2.05 9.15
N GLY A 16 14.61 1.00 8.34
CA GLY A 16 13.58 0.70 7.35
C GLY A 16 14.08 -0.06 6.13
N GLY A 17 13.31 0.00 5.04
CA GLY A 17 13.60 -0.64 3.77
C GLY A 17 12.41 -1.46 3.27
N GLY A 18 12.67 -2.61 2.62
CA GLY A 18 11.65 -3.55 2.15
C GLY A 18 11.05 -4.41 3.27
N MET A 19 10.55 -3.81 4.36
CA MET A 19 10.05 -4.55 5.52
C MET A 19 8.63 -5.08 5.27
N VAL A 20 8.54 -6.15 4.48
CA VAL A 20 7.28 -6.80 4.10
C VAL A 20 6.45 -7.14 5.35
N GLY A 21 5.20 -6.70 5.34
CA GLY A 21 4.18 -7.09 6.31
C GLY A 21 3.90 -6.06 7.41
N LEU A 22 4.77 -5.06 7.61
CA LEU A 22 4.46 -3.97 8.56
C LEU A 22 3.20 -3.18 8.18
N GLN A 23 2.78 -3.25 6.93
CA GLN A 23 1.58 -2.60 6.38
C GLN A 23 0.28 -3.36 6.70
N TYR A 24 0.34 -4.60 7.20
CA TYR A 24 -0.86 -5.34 7.61
C TYR A 24 -1.49 -4.72 8.87
N SER A 25 -2.81 -4.67 8.88
CA SER A 25 -3.61 -4.07 9.96
C SER A 25 -3.32 -4.71 11.32
N GLY A 26 -3.25 -6.04 11.38
CA GLY A 26 -2.94 -6.76 12.60
C GLY A 26 -1.54 -6.45 13.14
N ILE A 27 -0.55 -6.32 12.25
CA ILE A 27 0.83 -5.99 12.60
C ILE A 27 0.95 -4.53 13.05
N MET A 28 0.31 -3.60 12.34
CA MET A 28 0.24 -2.19 12.75
C MET A 28 -0.39 -2.04 14.13
N LYS A 29 -1.53 -2.68 14.37
CA LYS A 29 -2.19 -2.70 15.68
C LYS A 29 -1.27 -3.22 16.77
N GLY A 30 -0.60 -4.35 16.53
CA GLY A 30 0.26 -5.00 17.51
C GLY A 30 1.59 -4.28 17.78
N LEU A 31 2.13 -3.54 16.82
CA LEU A 31 3.38 -2.79 16.99
C LEU A 31 3.17 -1.36 17.48
N GLY A 32 2.05 -0.72 17.11
CA GLY A 32 1.67 0.60 17.63
C GLY A 32 2.82 1.61 17.53
N PRO A 33 3.14 2.36 18.61
CA PRO A 33 4.19 3.39 18.61
C PRO A 33 5.58 2.88 18.21
N LYS A 34 5.85 1.57 18.30
CA LYS A 34 7.13 0.98 17.88
C LYS A 34 7.42 1.10 16.38
N LEU A 35 6.42 1.51 15.60
CA LEU A 35 6.56 1.80 14.17
C LEU A 35 7.07 3.22 13.90
N ASN A 36 6.98 4.16 14.85
CA ASN A 36 7.39 5.53 14.60
C ASN A 36 8.84 5.62 14.11
N GLY A 37 9.04 6.46 13.10
CA GLY A 37 10.34 6.68 12.47
C GLY A 37 10.71 5.64 11.40
N ILE A 38 10.05 4.48 11.33
CA ILE A 38 10.38 3.45 10.36
C ILE A 38 10.02 3.91 8.94
N LEU A 39 10.97 3.79 8.03
CA LEU A 39 10.76 3.95 6.59
C LEU A 39 10.40 2.61 5.95
N ASN A 40 9.38 2.58 5.10
CA ASN A 40 9.02 1.37 4.38
C ASN A 40 8.36 1.72 3.04
N TYR A 41 8.09 0.72 2.23
CA TYR A 41 7.23 0.88 1.07
C TYR A 41 5.75 0.70 1.46
N ASP A 42 4.85 1.31 0.68
CA ASP A 42 3.42 1.00 0.69
C ASP A 42 2.88 1.18 -0.73
N PHE A 43 1.67 0.71 -0.99
CA PHE A 43 0.99 0.89 -2.27
C PHE A 43 -0.30 1.71 -2.14
N TYR A 44 -0.82 1.85 -0.92
CA TYR A 44 -1.93 2.74 -0.60
C TYR A 44 -1.94 3.11 0.89
N VAL A 45 -2.10 4.40 1.16
CA VAL A 45 -2.33 4.93 2.50
C VAL A 45 -3.58 5.83 2.49
N PRO A 46 -4.32 5.94 3.60
CA PRO A 46 -5.53 6.75 3.72
C PRO A 46 -5.14 8.23 3.91
N GLU A 47 -4.43 8.78 2.94
CA GLU A 47 -4.11 10.20 2.83
C GLU A 47 -5.05 10.85 1.81
N PRO A 48 -5.45 12.13 1.98
CA PRO A 48 -6.39 12.79 1.07
C PRO A 48 -5.96 12.82 -0.40
N ASN A 49 -4.66 12.93 -0.66
CA ASN A 49 -4.12 12.95 -2.02
C ASN A 49 -4.15 11.57 -2.71
N MET A 50 -4.42 10.50 -1.97
CA MET A 50 -4.63 9.16 -2.53
C MET A 50 -6.04 8.97 -3.12
N ASN A 51 -6.91 10.01 -3.06
CA ASN A 51 -8.14 10.10 -3.87
C ASN A 51 -7.86 10.06 -5.38
N ALA A 52 -6.61 10.23 -5.81
CA ALA A 52 -6.17 9.93 -7.18
C ALA A 52 -6.42 8.46 -7.59
N TYR A 53 -6.68 7.56 -6.65
CA TYR A 53 -7.14 6.20 -6.90
C TYR A 53 -8.67 6.13 -6.78
N PRO A 54 -9.40 6.29 -7.89
CA PRO A 54 -10.82 6.64 -7.88
C PRO A 54 -11.74 5.56 -7.29
N GLY A 55 -11.37 4.28 -7.38
CA GLY A 55 -12.21 3.17 -6.92
C GLY A 55 -11.83 2.58 -5.57
N VAL A 56 -10.74 3.05 -4.95
CA VAL A 56 -10.17 2.40 -3.76
C VAL A 56 -11.04 2.55 -2.53
N VAL A 57 -11.60 3.74 -2.29
CA VAL A 57 -12.44 3.99 -1.11
C VAL A 57 -13.67 3.08 -1.10
N ASP A 58 -14.38 3.00 -2.22
CA ASP A 58 -15.57 2.15 -2.35
C ASP A 58 -15.24 0.66 -2.33
N LEU A 59 -14.12 0.25 -2.95
CA LEU A 59 -13.62 -1.12 -2.87
C LEU A 59 -13.35 -1.52 -1.42
N LEU A 60 -12.59 -0.71 -0.67
CA LEU A 60 -12.25 -0.98 0.72
C LEU A 60 -13.52 -1.03 1.59
N LYS A 61 -14.48 -0.12 1.39
CA LYS A 61 -15.76 -0.14 2.10
C LYS A 61 -16.52 -1.46 1.90
N ARG A 62 -16.53 -2.01 0.68
CA ARG A 62 -17.15 -3.33 0.40
C ARG A 62 -16.34 -4.48 0.99
N TYR A 63 -15.03 -4.44 0.83
CA TYR A 63 -14.10 -5.46 1.35
C TYR A 63 -14.22 -5.60 2.87
N GLN A 64 -14.22 -4.48 3.60
CA GLN A 64 -14.24 -4.47 5.06
C GLN A 64 -15.47 -5.16 5.65
N LYS A 65 -16.63 -5.06 4.98
CA LYS A 65 -17.88 -5.74 5.38
C LYS A 65 -17.77 -7.27 5.44
N VAL A 66 -16.91 -7.86 4.61
CA VAL A 66 -16.76 -9.34 4.50
C VAL A 66 -15.44 -9.85 5.08
N SER A 67 -14.48 -8.97 5.32
CA SER A 67 -13.11 -9.31 5.72
C SER A 67 -13.03 -10.15 7.01
N VAL A 68 -13.82 -9.79 8.02
CA VAL A 68 -13.83 -10.46 9.33
C VAL A 68 -14.31 -11.91 9.21
N ALA A 69 -15.45 -12.13 8.54
CA ALA A 69 -16.00 -13.46 8.32
C ALA A 69 -15.04 -14.36 7.51
N ARG A 70 -14.28 -13.75 6.60
CA ARG A 70 -13.27 -14.44 5.77
C ARG A 70 -11.92 -14.64 6.47
N LYS A 71 -11.75 -14.16 7.70
CA LYS A 71 -10.50 -14.28 8.49
C LYS A 71 -9.27 -13.72 7.77
N VAL A 72 -9.45 -12.63 7.02
CA VAL A 72 -8.38 -11.91 6.31
C VAL A 72 -8.06 -10.57 6.97
N ASP A 73 -7.06 -9.83 6.47
CA ASP A 73 -6.72 -8.49 6.95
C ASP A 73 -7.96 -7.59 6.98
N THR A 74 -8.32 -7.03 8.14
CA THR A 74 -9.64 -6.43 8.32
C THR A 74 -9.81 -5.07 7.65
N LYS A 75 -8.73 -4.33 7.38
CA LYS A 75 -8.83 -3.03 6.70
C LYS A 75 -8.51 -3.09 5.23
N GLY A 76 -7.63 -4.01 4.81
CA GLY A 76 -7.30 -4.25 3.41
C GLY A 76 -6.36 -3.23 2.77
N TRP A 77 -5.90 -2.22 3.50
CA TRP A 77 -5.17 -1.07 2.94
C TRP A 77 -3.94 -1.47 2.12
N TYR A 78 -3.19 -2.48 2.54
CA TYR A 78 -1.93 -2.85 1.91
C TYR A 78 -2.13 -3.55 0.55
N LEU A 79 -2.87 -4.67 0.52
CA LEU A 79 -2.94 -5.52 -0.68
C LEU A 79 -4.21 -5.35 -1.49
N VAL A 80 -5.35 -5.03 -0.87
CA VAL A 80 -6.66 -5.16 -1.52
C VAL A 80 -6.80 -4.25 -2.75
N PRO A 81 -6.41 -2.95 -2.71
CA PRO A 81 -6.50 -2.08 -3.87
C PRO A 81 -5.83 -2.66 -5.12
N TRP A 82 -4.60 -3.16 -4.94
CA TRP A 82 -3.76 -3.62 -6.04
C TRP A 82 -4.07 -5.05 -6.47
N ALA A 83 -4.35 -5.95 -5.52
CA ALA A 83 -4.80 -7.30 -5.85
C ALA A 83 -6.11 -7.29 -6.66
N TYR A 84 -7.04 -6.39 -6.32
CA TYR A 84 -8.26 -6.22 -7.10
C TYR A 84 -7.98 -5.67 -8.49
N ALA A 85 -7.11 -4.65 -8.60
CA ALA A 85 -6.73 -4.09 -9.89
C ALA A 85 -6.06 -5.14 -10.81
N TYR A 86 -5.25 -6.05 -10.28
CA TYR A 86 -4.64 -7.12 -11.06
C TYR A 86 -5.68 -8.06 -11.66
N LEU A 87 -6.68 -8.46 -10.88
CA LEU A 87 -7.76 -9.31 -11.36
C LEU A 87 -8.70 -8.56 -12.32
N GLN A 88 -8.90 -7.26 -12.12
CA GLN A 88 -9.64 -6.42 -13.06
C GLN A 88 -8.94 -6.40 -14.43
N ILE A 89 -7.63 -6.13 -14.47
CA ILE A 89 -6.83 -6.13 -15.69
C ILE A 89 -6.89 -7.50 -16.40
N LEU A 90 -6.70 -8.58 -15.64
CA LEU A 90 -6.75 -9.94 -16.20
C LEU A 90 -8.14 -10.25 -16.76
N GLY A 91 -9.20 -9.93 -16.02
CA GLY A 91 -10.59 -10.14 -16.45
C GLY A 91 -10.91 -9.37 -17.72
N ASP A 92 -10.55 -8.09 -17.78
CA ASP A 92 -10.72 -7.24 -18.97
C ASP A 92 -9.99 -7.82 -20.19
N ALA A 93 -8.76 -8.31 -20.00
CA ALA A 93 -7.98 -8.91 -21.07
C ALA A 93 -8.56 -10.24 -21.58
N VAL A 94 -8.99 -11.14 -20.68
CA VAL A 94 -9.63 -12.40 -21.04
C VAL A 94 -10.91 -12.14 -21.83
N ASN A 95 -11.74 -11.20 -21.38
CA ASN A 95 -12.98 -10.84 -22.06
C ASN A 95 -12.73 -10.23 -23.45
N ALA A 96 -11.72 -9.37 -23.59
CA ALA A 96 -11.39 -8.77 -24.88
C ALA A 96 -10.83 -9.78 -25.90
N VAL A 97 -10.06 -10.77 -25.43
CA VAL A 97 -9.55 -11.86 -26.28
C VAL A 97 -10.64 -12.87 -26.62
N GLY A 98 -11.64 -13.06 -25.74
CA GLY A 98 -12.78 -13.95 -25.95
C GLY A 98 -12.50 -15.44 -25.78
N LYS A 99 -11.27 -15.81 -25.38
CA LYS A 99 -10.85 -17.18 -25.07
C LYS A 99 -9.67 -17.19 -24.10
N ILE A 100 -9.43 -18.33 -23.45
CA ILE A 100 -8.23 -18.53 -22.62
C ILE A 100 -7.08 -18.92 -23.56
N ASP A 101 -6.39 -17.91 -24.09
CA ASP A 101 -5.20 -18.02 -24.92
C ASP A 101 -4.13 -17.11 -24.31
N HIS A 102 -3.15 -17.71 -23.62
CA HIS A 102 -2.21 -16.97 -22.78
C HIS A 102 -1.36 -15.97 -23.59
N ASP A 103 -0.94 -16.34 -24.80
CA ASP A 103 -0.13 -15.47 -25.66
C ASP A 103 -0.95 -14.29 -26.17
N ALA A 104 -2.19 -14.54 -26.59
CA ALA A 104 -3.10 -13.49 -27.00
C ALA A 104 -3.45 -12.53 -25.84
N ILE A 105 -3.69 -13.08 -24.63
CA ILE A 105 -3.97 -12.30 -23.42
C ILE A 105 -2.76 -11.44 -23.04
N ALA A 106 -1.57 -12.02 -23.00
CA ALA A 106 -0.34 -11.28 -22.70
C ALA A 106 -0.12 -10.15 -23.73
N LYS A 107 -0.24 -10.45 -25.03
CA LYS A 107 -0.13 -9.44 -26.09
C LYS A 107 -1.14 -8.31 -25.93
N TYR A 108 -2.39 -8.63 -25.60
CA TYR A 108 -3.43 -7.64 -25.35
C TYR A 108 -3.09 -6.76 -24.13
N MET A 109 -2.66 -7.37 -23.02
CA MET A 109 -2.24 -6.65 -21.82
C MET A 109 -1.08 -5.68 -22.08
N HIS A 110 -0.09 -6.09 -22.86
CA HIS A 110 1.04 -5.22 -23.22
C HIS A 110 0.65 -4.04 -24.12
N ALA A 111 -0.40 -4.19 -24.93
CA ALA A 111 -0.86 -3.16 -25.87
C ALA A 111 -1.88 -2.17 -25.28
N THR A 112 -2.44 -2.47 -24.11
CA THR A 112 -3.64 -1.79 -23.60
C THR A 112 -3.36 -0.92 -22.37
N GLU A 113 -4.03 0.23 -22.27
CA GLU A 113 -4.15 0.99 -21.02
C GLU A 113 -5.50 0.63 -20.36
N PHE A 114 -5.45 0.18 -19.11
CA PHE A 114 -6.61 -0.29 -18.36
C PHE A 114 -7.13 0.78 -17.40
N ASN A 115 -8.44 0.96 -17.32
CA ASN A 115 -9.07 1.81 -16.30
C ASN A 115 -9.44 0.95 -15.10
N THR A 116 -8.75 1.13 -13.97
CA THR A 116 -8.92 0.28 -12.78
C THR A 116 -9.33 1.06 -11.54
N VAL A 117 -9.60 0.35 -10.44
CA VAL A 117 -9.82 0.97 -9.12
C VAL A 117 -8.66 1.86 -8.65
N VAL A 118 -7.42 1.56 -9.05
CA VAL A 118 -6.23 2.39 -8.78
C VAL A 118 -5.92 3.39 -9.90
N GLY A 119 -6.90 3.66 -10.76
CA GLY A 119 -6.79 4.55 -11.91
C GLY A 119 -6.22 3.83 -13.15
N LYS A 120 -5.68 4.62 -14.08
CA LYS A 120 -5.13 4.10 -15.34
C LYS A 120 -3.86 3.27 -15.11
N VAL A 121 -3.78 2.06 -15.65
CA VAL A 121 -2.60 1.18 -15.58
C VAL A 121 -2.15 0.80 -16.98
N LYS A 122 -0.85 0.93 -17.25
CA LYS A 122 -0.23 0.56 -18.53
C LYS A 122 1.10 -0.14 -18.28
N PHE A 123 1.39 -1.15 -19.08
CA PHE A 123 2.62 -1.92 -19.02
C PHE A 123 3.64 -1.45 -20.07
N GLY A 124 4.91 -1.44 -19.70
CA GLY A 124 6.04 -1.13 -20.56
C GLY A 124 6.49 -2.34 -21.37
N LYS A 125 7.53 -2.15 -22.19
CA LYS A 125 8.10 -3.23 -23.02
C LYS A 125 8.62 -4.41 -22.20
N ASN A 126 9.07 -4.16 -20.97
CA ASN A 126 9.57 -5.16 -20.04
C ASN A 126 8.47 -5.79 -19.15
N GLY A 127 7.20 -5.44 -19.35
CA GLY A 127 6.09 -5.94 -18.53
C GLY A 127 5.90 -5.22 -17.19
N GLU A 128 6.77 -4.28 -16.83
CA GLU A 128 6.60 -3.44 -15.64
C GLU A 128 5.59 -2.32 -15.88
N TRP A 129 5.10 -1.67 -14.82
CA TRP A 129 4.28 -0.48 -14.99
C TRP A 129 5.07 0.66 -15.64
N VAL A 130 4.46 1.34 -16.62
CA VAL A 130 5.04 2.55 -17.24
C VAL A 130 5.27 3.65 -16.21
N LYS A 131 4.41 3.73 -15.18
CA LYS A 131 4.56 4.67 -14.07
C LYS A 131 4.65 3.89 -12.77
N GLY A 132 5.83 3.92 -12.15
CA GLY A 132 6.05 3.37 -10.80
C GLY A 132 5.15 4.05 -9.78
N ARG A 133 4.53 3.25 -8.91
CA ARG A 133 3.49 3.69 -7.95
C ARG A 133 3.73 3.21 -6.52
N THR A 134 4.88 2.63 -6.28
CA THR A 134 5.35 2.31 -4.93
C THR A 134 5.56 3.62 -4.17
N LEU A 135 4.92 3.71 -3.01
CA LEU A 135 5.11 4.81 -2.08
C LEU A 135 6.28 4.47 -1.16
N THR A 136 7.11 5.45 -0.85
CA THR A 136 7.96 5.39 0.34
C THR A 136 7.21 6.10 1.45
N VAL A 137 6.96 5.42 2.55
CA VAL A 137 6.21 5.93 3.70
C VAL A 137 7.08 5.95 4.95
N GLN A 138 6.82 6.91 5.84
CA GLN A 138 7.32 6.90 7.21
C GLN A 138 6.15 6.91 8.17
N TRP A 139 6.14 5.99 9.13
CA TRP A 139 5.19 6.07 10.23
C TRP A 139 5.60 7.21 11.17
N GLN A 140 4.66 8.11 11.44
CA GLN A 140 4.86 9.27 12.32
C GLN A 140 3.64 9.43 13.23
N ASN A 141 3.82 10.08 14.38
CA ASN A 141 2.74 10.50 15.28
C ASN A 141 1.83 9.36 15.80
N ILE A 142 2.32 8.12 15.86
CA ILE A 142 1.58 7.01 16.46
C ILE A 142 1.69 7.12 17.97
N LYS A 143 0.55 7.22 18.65
CA LYS A 143 0.52 7.49 20.11
C LYS A 143 0.00 6.31 20.93
N LYS A 144 -0.90 5.52 20.35
CA LYS A 144 -1.66 4.51 21.09
C LYS A 144 -1.21 3.11 20.73
N GLN A 145 -1.07 2.25 21.74
CA GLN A 145 -0.88 0.83 21.52
C GLN A 145 -2.22 0.17 21.21
N ASN A 146 -2.24 -0.84 20.33
CA ASN A 146 -3.43 -1.63 19.99
C ASN A 146 -4.62 -0.85 19.41
N ASP A 147 -4.44 0.39 18.99
CA ASP A 147 -5.44 1.20 18.30
C ASP A 147 -5.21 1.14 16.79
N LEU A 148 -6.08 0.44 16.07
CA LEU A 148 -5.98 0.32 14.62
C LEU A 148 -6.53 1.55 13.89
N GLU A 149 -7.51 2.25 14.47
CA GLU A 149 -8.19 3.36 13.80
C GLU A 149 -7.29 4.58 13.66
N GLN A 150 -6.27 4.73 14.52
CA GLN A 150 -5.26 5.77 14.33
C GLN A 150 -4.57 5.63 12.96
N PHE A 151 -4.31 4.41 12.46
CA PHE A 151 -3.66 4.18 11.16
C PHE A 151 -4.54 4.49 9.94
N ALA A 152 -5.83 4.78 10.18
CA ALA A 152 -6.75 5.30 9.17
C ALA A 152 -6.62 6.82 8.99
N GLN A 153 -5.94 7.52 9.91
CA GLN A 153 -5.84 8.97 9.92
C GLN A 153 -4.71 9.46 9.01
N ALA A 154 -4.96 10.58 8.33
CA ALA A 154 -3.96 11.33 7.61
C ALA A 154 -2.77 11.69 8.53
N GLY A 155 -1.56 11.70 7.99
CA GLY A 155 -0.36 12.07 8.76
C GLY A 155 0.23 10.97 9.65
N ILE A 156 -0.39 9.78 9.75
CA ILE A 156 0.18 8.63 10.45
C ILE A 156 1.14 7.83 9.56
N ARG A 157 0.73 7.53 8.33
CA ARG A 157 1.57 6.89 7.31
C ARG A 157 1.94 7.92 6.26
N LYS A 158 2.85 8.83 6.61
CA LYS A 158 3.21 9.95 5.75
C LYS A 158 3.97 9.46 4.53
N ILE A 159 3.61 9.99 3.36
CA ILE A 159 4.25 9.66 2.10
C ILE A 159 5.48 10.57 1.92
N MET A 160 6.65 9.96 1.75
CA MET A 160 7.92 10.64 1.49
C MET A 160 8.20 10.73 -0.02
N ALA A 161 7.82 9.69 -0.76
CA ALA A 161 8.03 9.60 -2.19
C ALA A 161 6.93 8.74 -2.86
N PRO A 162 6.65 8.94 -4.16
CA PRO A 162 7.22 9.97 -5.01
C PRO A 162 6.69 11.37 -4.67
N ALA A 163 7.38 12.43 -5.11
CA ALA A 163 7.07 13.82 -4.75
C ALA A 163 5.61 14.23 -5.05
N ALA A 164 5.02 13.69 -6.12
CA ALA A 164 3.63 13.94 -6.50
C ALA A 164 2.59 13.51 -5.44
N PHE A 165 2.95 12.56 -4.57
CA PHE A 165 2.11 12.08 -3.47
C PHE A 165 2.66 12.43 -2.09
N ALA A 166 3.77 13.17 -1.99
CA ALA A 166 4.41 13.41 -0.70
C ALA A 166 3.49 14.20 0.25
N THR A 167 3.33 13.71 1.48
CA THR A 167 2.59 14.36 2.58
C THR A 167 3.52 14.80 3.71
N GLY A 168 4.83 14.59 3.57
CA GLY A 168 5.82 15.01 4.56
C GLY A 168 7.25 14.85 4.08
N LYS A 169 8.18 15.05 5.01
CA LYS A 169 9.63 14.83 4.84
C LYS A 169 10.09 13.78 5.83
N VAL A 170 11.15 13.06 5.44
CA VAL A 170 11.80 12.07 6.30
C VAL A 170 12.32 12.76 7.55
N GLN A 171 12.02 12.18 8.70
CA GLN A 171 12.61 12.57 9.98
C GLN A 171 13.61 11.50 10.44
N PRO A 172 14.67 11.86 11.18
CA PRO A 172 15.55 10.88 11.80
C PRO A 172 14.76 9.84 12.61
N PHE A 173 15.12 8.56 12.50
CA PHE A 173 14.41 7.46 13.17
C PHE A 173 14.24 7.71 14.67
N ASN A 174 15.34 8.08 15.33
CA ASN A 174 15.37 8.31 16.77
C ASN A 174 14.68 9.61 17.22
N SER A 175 14.36 10.54 16.33
CA SER A 175 13.64 11.77 16.72
C SER A 175 12.13 11.59 16.82
N LEU A 176 11.60 10.43 16.40
CA LEU A 176 10.17 10.11 16.41
C LEU A 176 9.80 8.99 17.38
N ARG A 177 10.80 8.41 18.04
CA ARG A 177 10.64 7.23 18.88
C ARG A 177 10.21 7.56 20.30
#